data_AF-A0A7H4LT09-F1
#
_entry.id   AF-A0A7H4LT09-F1
#
_cell.length_a   1.000
_cell.length_b   1.000
_cell.length_c   1.000
_cell.angle_alpha   90.00
_cell.angle_beta   90.00
_cell.angle_gamma   90.00
#
_symmetry.space_group_name_H-M   'P 1'
#
loop_
_entity.id
_entity.type
_entity.pdbx_description
1 polymer ?
#
loop_
_entity_poly.entity_id
_entity_poly.type
_entity_poly.pdbx_seq_one_letter_code
_entity_poly.pdbx_strand_id
1 'polypeptide(L)'
;MSTSNDPSNTPSAGKCPFHAETATPTQSAGGGTGNRDWWPNQLRVDLLNQHSNRSNPLGEHFNYREEFKKLDYSALKADLRALLTDSQEWWPADWGSYIGLFIRMAWHGAGTYRTVDGRGGAGRGQQRFAPLNSWPDNVSLDKARRLLWPVKQKYGQKISWADLYMLAGNVALENAGFRTFGFGAGREDVWEPDLDVDWGNETEWLAHRHPESLNQQAIGATEMGLIYVNPEGPNASGDPLSAASAIRATFGNMAMNDEEIVALIAGGHTLGKTHGSAVTSHVGAEPEAAPIEAQGLGWANSYGSGAGADAITSGLEVVWTQTPTQWSNYFFENLYKYEWVQTRSPAGAIQFEAKDAPEIIPDPFNPEKKRKPTMLVTDLTLRFDPEFDKISRRFLNDRRPLTKPLPARGLNLSTAIWGRSPATWPGSAERRSDLARSATGGGPHPNRRGYRDAENRHCRRRPFGQRAGFRGLGIGLHLPRRR
;
A
#
# COMPACT_ATOMS: atom_id res chain seq x y z
N MET A 1 -52.60 10.98 24.56
CA MET A 1 -52.38 11.48 25.94
C MET A 1 -50.90 11.75 26.09
N SER A 2 -50.56 12.91 26.65
CA SER A 2 -49.20 13.39 26.87
C SER A 2 -48.45 12.50 27.87
N THR A 3 -47.14 12.28 27.65
CA THR A 3 -46.09 12.68 28.60
C THR A 3 -44.71 12.57 27.96
N SER A 4 -43.93 13.59 28.25
CA SER A 4 -42.59 13.93 27.83
C SER A 4 -41.52 13.34 28.75
N ASN A 5 -40.35 13.00 28.23
CA ASN A 5 -39.06 13.66 28.52
C ASN A 5 -37.86 12.84 28.01
N ASP A 6 -37.08 13.53 27.16
CA ASP A 6 -35.62 13.56 26.97
C ASP A 6 -34.78 12.26 27.11
N PRO A 7 -33.85 12.04 26.15
CA PRO A 7 -32.48 12.38 26.53
C PRO A 7 -31.70 13.12 25.45
N SER A 8 -30.99 14.14 25.92
CA SER A 8 -29.75 14.67 25.35
C SER A 8 -28.85 13.54 24.83
N ASN A 9 -28.74 13.40 23.52
CA ASN A 9 -27.60 12.75 22.89
C ASN A 9 -27.51 13.19 21.43
N THR A 10 -26.57 14.08 21.14
CA THR A 10 -26.24 14.51 19.78
C THR A 10 -24.97 13.79 19.34
N PRO A 11 -25.04 12.81 18.42
CA PRO A 11 -23.88 12.47 17.61
C PRO A 11 -23.95 13.26 16.31
N SER A 12 -23.19 14.36 16.23
CA SER A 12 -22.94 15.02 14.94
C SER A 12 -21.82 14.29 14.21
N ALA A 13 -22.18 13.32 13.38
CA ALA A 13 -21.27 12.69 12.43
C ALA A 13 -21.73 13.05 11.00
N GLY A 14 -20.81 13.62 10.21
CA GLY A 14 -20.86 13.62 8.74
C GLY A 14 -21.89 14.50 8.03
N LYS A 15 -22.23 15.70 8.53
CA LYS A 15 -22.98 16.67 7.72
C LYS A 15 -22.01 17.65 7.05
N CYS A 16 -22.08 17.71 5.72
CA CYS A 16 -21.39 18.71 4.90
C CYS A 16 -21.71 20.11 5.45
N PRO A 17 -20.73 20.86 6.01
CA PRO A 17 -21.01 22.05 6.79
C PRO A 17 -21.11 23.26 5.87
N PHE A 18 -22.27 23.50 5.28
CA PHE A 18 -22.58 24.76 4.62
C PHE A 18 -23.85 25.38 5.23
N HIS A 19 -23.65 26.19 6.27
CA HIS A 19 -24.61 27.20 6.71
C HIS A 19 -24.01 28.58 6.43
N ALA A 20 -24.45 29.21 5.35
CA ALA A 20 -24.56 30.66 5.26
C ALA A 20 -25.74 30.97 4.33
N GLU A 21 -26.59 31.85 4.82
CA GLU A 21 -27.89 32.19 4.30
C GLU A 21 -27.82 32.76 2.87
N THR A 22 -28.87 32.49 2.10
CA THR A 22 -29.20 33.02 0.76
C THR A 22 -28.48 32.40 -0.45
N ALA A 23 -29.23 31.47 -1.09
CA ALA A 23 -29.16 31.05 -2.49
C ALA A 23 -27.93 30.24 -2.97
N THR A 24 -27.95 28.92 -2.73
CA THR A 24 -27.15 27.93 -3.47
C THR A 24 -28.02 26.71 -3.85
N PRO A 25 -27.77 26.07 -5.01
CA PRO A 25 -28.66 25.04 -5.57
C PRO A 25 -28.71 23.82 -4.65
N THR A 26 -29.93 23.45 -4.25
CA THR A 26 -30.22 22.57 -3.11
C THR A 26 -29.95 21.09 -3.35
N GLN A 27 -29.50 20.65 -4.52
CA GLN A 27 -29.24 19.23 -4.80
C GLN A 27 -28.10 19.05 -5.81
N SER A 28 -26.99 18.45 -5.36
CA SER A 28 -26.04 17.80 -6.26
C SER A 28 -26.71 16.57 -6.88
N ALA A 29 -26.33 16.22 -8.12
CA ALA A 29 -26.83 15.00 -8.75
C ALA A 29 -26.45 13.79 -7.90
N GLY A 30 -27.44 12.99 -7.48
CA GLY A 30 -27.25 11.86 -6.58
C GLY A 30 -27.16 12.22 -5.09
N GLY A 31 -27.34 13.50 -4.71
CA GLY A 31 -27.47 13.92 -3.32
C GLY A 31 -28.86 13.65 -2.72
N GLY A 32 -28.96 13.73 -1.39
CA GLY A 32 -30.17 13.41 -0.63
C GLY A 32 -30.11 12.04 0.04
N THR A 33 -31.11 11.72 0.88
CA THR A 33 -31.18 10.43 1.58
C THR A 33 -31.41 9.29 0.59
N GLY A 34 -30.49 8.33 0.53
CA GLY A 34 -30.53 7.17 -0.35
C GLY A 34 -30.93 5.87 0.35
N ASN A 35 -31.04 4.78 -0.42
CA ASN A 35 -31.43 3.46 0.11
C ASN A 35 -30.50 2.97 1.25
N ARG A 36 -29.20 3.28 1.17
CA ARG A 36 -28.22 2.86 2.19
C ARG A 36 -28.38 3.61 3.51
N ASP A 37 -28.99 4.80 3.51
CA ASP A 37 -29.26 5.52 4.75
C ASP A 37 -30.45 4.89 5.48
N TRP A 38 -31.47 4.42 4.74
CA TRP A 38 -32.63 3.73 5.31
C TRP A 38 -32.34 2.29 5.72
N TRP A 39 -31.55 1.58 4.91
CA TRP A 39 -31.22 0.17 5.11
C TRP A 39 -29.69 -0.03 5.07
N PRO A 40 -28.97 0.40 6.12
CA PRO A 40 -27.50 0.32 6.16
C PRO A 40 -26.97 -1.12 6.05
N ASN A 41 -27.77 -2.11 6.47
CA ASN A 41 -27.44 -3.53 6.41
C ASN A 41 -27.88 -4.23 5.11
N GLN A 42 -28.40 -3.47 4.12
CA GLN A 42 -28.80 -4.05 2.83
C GLN A 42 -27.58 -4.61 2.08
N LEU A 43 -27.71 -5.84 1.56
CA LEU A 43 -26.67 -6.50 0.76
C LEU A 43 -26.30 -5.65 -0.47
N ARG A 44 -25.00 -5.43 -0.65
CA ARG A 44 -24.42 -4.63 -1.75
C ARG A 44 -24.13 -5.46 -2.99
N VAL A 45 -25.17 -5.65 -3.82
CA VAL A 45 -25.04 -6.34 -5.12
C VAL A 45 -24.50 -5.45 -6.24
N ASP A 46 -24.50 -4.13 -6.05
CA ASP A 46 -23.93 -3.16 -6.99
C ASP A 46 -22.40 -3.31 -7.15
N LEU A 47 -21.70 -3.84 -6.15
CA LEU A 47 -20.27 -4.15 -6.23
C LEU A 47 -19.96 -5.14 -7.37
N LEU A 48 -20.91 -5.98 -7.77
CA LEU A 48 -20.75 -6.94 -8.87
C LEU A 48 -20.66 -6.26 -10.25
N ASN A 49 -21.00 -4.98 -10.34
CA ASN A 49 -20.92 -4.18 -11.57
C ASN A 49 -19.69 -3.25 -11.62
N GLN A 50 -18.85 -3.24 -10.58
CA GLN A 50 -17.61 -2.45 -10.59
C GLN A 50 -16.63 -2.95 -11.65
N HIS A 51 -15.85 -2.00 -12.16
CA HIS A 51 -14.87 -2.18 -13.22
C HIS A 51 -15.47 -2.80 -14.47
N SER A 52 -16.74 -2.46 -14.75
CA SER A 52 -17.41 -2.88 -15.97
C SER A 52 -16.85 -2.17 -17.20
N ASN A 53 -17.18 -2.69 -18.39
CA ASN A 53 -16.89 -2.04 -19.67
C ASN A 53 -17.50 -0.62 -19.79
N ARG A 54 -18.54 -0.29 -19.01
CA ARG A 54 -19.23 1.01 -19.05
C ARG A 54 -18.40 2.16 -18.49
N SER A 55 -17.56 1.90 -17.50
CA SER A 55 -16.66 2.90 -16.92
C SER A 55 -15.30 2.96 -17.64
N ASN A 56 -14.99 1.95 -18.46
CA ASN A 56 -13.72 1.84 -19.17
C ASN A 56 -13.73 2.60 -20.51
N PRO A 57 -12.96 3.69 -20.66
CA PRO A 57 -12.92 4.49 -21.88
C PRO A 57 -12.14 3.83 -23.03
N LEU A 58 -11.42 2.72 -22.79
CA LEU A 58 -10.56 2.09 -23.80
C LEU A 58 -11.31 1.11 -24.71
N GLY A 59 -12.55 0.76 -24.35
CA GLY A 59 -13.38 -0.17 -25.09
C GLY A 59 -12.98 -1.65 -24.91
N GLU A 60 -13.87 -2.54 -25.32
CA GLU A 60 -13.77 -3.99 -25.06
C GLU A 60 -12.63 -4.69 -25.80
N HIS A 61 -12.13 -4.09 -26.89
CA HIS A 61 -11.10 -4.68 -27.73
C HIS A 61 -9.68 -4.22 -27.35
N PHE A 62 -9.54 -3.32 -26.38
CA PHE A 62 -8.23 -2.90 -25.92
C PHE A 62 -7.52 -4.05 -25.20
N ASN A 63 -6.24 -4.26 -25.53
CA ASN A 63 -5.40 -5.26 -24.89
C ASN A 63 -4.09 -4.61 -24.43
N TYR A 64 -3.98 -4.37 -23.12
CA TYR A 64 -2.83 -3.68 -22.54
C TYR A 64 -1.53 -4.44 -22.78
N ARG A 65 -1.54 -5.78 -22.72
CA ARG A 65 -0.34 -6.59 -22.95
C ARG A 65 0.20 -6.40 -24.37
N GLU A 66 -0.68 -6.33 -25.37
CA GLU A 66 -0.27 -6.07 -26.75
C GLU A 66 0.19 -4.62 -26.97
N GLU A 67 -0.41 -3.64 -26.30
CA GLU A 67 0.07 -2.25 -26.34
C GLU A 67 1.41 -2.07 -25.65
N PHE A 68 1.61 -2.71 -24.49
CA PHE A 68 2.86 -2.66 -23.75
C PHE A 68 4.03 -3.26 -24.55
N LYS A 69 3.81 -4.31 -25.34
CA LYS A 69 4.84 -4.87 -26.23
C LYS A 69 5.35 -3.87 -27.27
N LYS A 70 4.56 -2.86 -27.62
CA LYS A 70 4.92 -1.80 -28.58
C LYS A 70 5.72 -0.66 -27.93
N LEU A 71 5.84 -0.67 -26.60
CA LEU A 71 6.54 0.37 -25.85
C LEU A 71 8.05 0.30 -26.10
N ASP A 72 8.65 1.44 -26.42
CA ASP A 72 10.09 1.60 -26.26
C ASP A 72 10.42 1.71 -24.77
N TYR A 73 10.63 0.56 -24.14
CA TYR A 73 10.89 0.46 -22.71
C TYR A 73 12.21 1.14 -22.30
N SER A 74 13.21 1.13 -23.19
CA SER A 74 14.49 1.78 -22.94
C SER A 74 14.35 3.30 -22.96
N ALA A 75 13.62 3.85 -23.93
CA ALA A 75 13.30 5.26 -23.96
C ALA A 75 12.47 5.69 -22.74
N LEU A 76 11.45 4.90 -22.34
CA LEU A 76 10.66 5.20 -21.14
C LEU A 76 11.55 5.27 -19.89
N LYS A 77 12.46 4.31 -19.70
CA LYS A 77 13.41 4.35 -18.58
C LYS A 77 14.36 5.54 -18.67
N ALA A 78 14.78 5.94 -19.87
CA ALA A 78 15.63 7.12 -20.05
C ALA A 78 14.89 8.42 -19.66
N ASP A 79 13.64 8.57 -20.08
CA ASP A 79 12.79 9.71 -19.70
C ASP A 79 12.55 9.74 -18.19
N LEU A 80 12.27 8.59 -17.56
CA LEU A 80 12.11 8.52 -16.10
C LEU A 80 13.40 8.92 -15.37
N ARG A 81 14.58 8.53 -15.87
CA ARG A 81 15.86 8.96 -15.30
C ARG A 81 16.09 10.45 -15.45
N ALA A 82 15.76 11.02 -16.61
CA ALA A 82 15.85 12.46 -16.83
C ALA A 82 14.92 13.23 -15.87
N LEU A 83 13.68 12.75 -15.72
CA LEU A 83 12.69 13.33 -14.81
C LEU A 83 13.18 13.35 -13.36
N LEU A 84 13.95 12.36 -12.90
CA LEU A 84 14.46 12.34 -11.53
C LEU A 84 15.22 13.61 -11.16
N THR A 85 15.90 14.26 -12.12
CA THR A 85 16.69 15.47 -11.88
C THR A 85 16.11 16.73 -12.55
N ASP A 86 14.93 16.62 -13.16
CA ASP A 86 14.22 17.74 -13.79
C ASP A 86 13.30 18.44 -12.77
N SER A 87 13.91 19.15 -11.83
CA SER A 87 13.19 19.80 -10.73
C SER A 87 12.19 20.85 -11.24
N GLN A 88 10.94 20.72 -10.82
CA GLN A 88 9.86 21.64 -11.16
C GLN A 88 9.69 22.74 -10.11
N GLU A 89 9.45 23.98 -10.53
CA GLU A 89 9.28 25.11 -9.61
C GLU A 89 8.09 24.93 -8.64
N TRP A 90 7.00 24.33 -9.11
CA TRP A 90 5.79 24.10 -8.30
C TRP A 90 5.94 22.97 -7.27
N TRP A 91 6.98 22.15 -7.39
CA TRP A 91 7.34 21.13 -6.39
C TRP A 91 8.83 20.79 -6.47
N PRO A 92 9.71 21.64 -5.91
CA PRO A 92 11.17 21.49 -6.05
C PRO A 92 11.68 20.15 -5.51
N ALA A 93 12.66 19.57 -6.21
CA ALA A 93 13.25 18.29 -5.84
C ALA A 93 14.28 18.44 -4.71
N ASP A 94 14.15 17.66 -3.64
CA ASP A 94 15.16 17.61 -2.55
C ASP A 94 16.52 17.18 -3.10
N TRP A 95 17.58 17.92 -2.80
CA TRP A 95 18.94 17.71 -3.36
C TRP A 95 18.95 17.66 -4.91
N GLY A 96 18.00 18.32 -5.56
CA GLY A 96 17.83 18.27 -7.02
C GLY A 96 17.40 16.91 -7.55
N SER A 97 16.81 16.04 -6.72
CA SER A 97 16.42 14.68 -7.11
C SER A 97 15.09 14.20 -6.53
N TYR A 98 14.21 13.63 -7.37
CA TYR A 98 12.95 13.01 -6.94
C TYR A 98 13.08 11.54 -6.51
N ILE A 99 14.30 11.01 -6.33
CA ILE A 99 14.55 9.59 -6.00
C ILE A 99 13.72 9.14 -4.79
N GLY A 100 13.85 9.83 -3.65
CA GLY A 100 13.12 9.46 -2.42
C GLY A 100 11.60 9.54 -2.59
N LEU A 101 11.12 10.56 -3.29
CA LEU A 101 9.69 10.79 -3.53
C LEU A 101 9.07 9.67 -4.38
N PHE A 102 9.72 9.26 -5.47
CA PHE A 102 9.22 8.19 -6.34
C PHE A 102 9.33 6.80 -5.69
N ILE A 103 10.35 6.58 -4.85
CA ILE A 103 10.43 5.35 -4.05
C ILE A 103 9.25 5.28 -3.08
N ARG A 104 8.98 6.36 -2.33
CA ARG A 104 7.84 6.44 -1.42
C ARG A 104 6.52 6.25 -2.15
N MET A 105 6.31 6.93 -3.28
CA MET A 105 5.07 6.81 -4.07
C MET A 105 4.78 5.37 -4.44
N ALA A 106 5.79 4.68 -4.96
CA ALA A 106 5.62 3.32 -5.40
C ALA A 106 5.48 2.36 -4.19
N TRP A 107 6.11 2.67 -3.04
CA TRP A 107 6.06 1.85 -1.84
C TRP A 107 4.65 1.91 -1.26
N HIS A 108 4.08 3.10 -1.15
CA HIS A 108 2.71 3.31 -0.70
C HIS A 108 1.69 2.70 -1.67
N GLY A 109 2.01 2.68 -2.97
CA GLY A 109 1.15 2.05 -3.97
C GLY A 109 1.08 0.54 -3.79
N ALA A 110 2.20 -0.11 -3.50
CA ALA A 110 2.28 -1.56 -3.27
C ALA A 110 1.90 -1.98 -1.84
N GLY A 111 2.19 -1.12 -0.87
CA GLY A 111 2.12 -1.39 0.56
C GLY A 111 0.72 -1.37 1.16
N THR A 112 -0.34 -1.33 0.35
CA THR A 112 -1.72 -1.52 0.84
C THR A 112 -2.19 -2.97 0.73
N TYR A 113 -1.34 -3.86 0.21
CA TYR A 113 -1.66 -5.26 -0.03
C TYR A 113 -1.92 -6.05 1.25
N ARG A 114 -2.85 -7.01 1.22
CA ARG A 114 -3.11 -7.91 2.35
C ARG A 114 -3.26 -9.35 1.91
N THR A 115 -2.65 -10.26 2.67
CA THR A 115 -2.64 -11.69 2.36
C THR A 115 -3.96 -12.40 2.62
N VAL A 116 -4.74 -11.93 3.59
CA VAL A 116 -5.95 -12.61 4.04
C VAL A 116 -7.03 -12.66 2.95
N ASP A 117 -7.20 -11.57 2.21
CA ASP A 117 -8.21 -11.44 1.16
C ASP A 117 -7.64 -11.10 -0.22
N GLY A 118 -6.33 -10.86 -0.33
CA GLY A 118 -5.65 -10.55 -1.58
C GLY A 118 -5.92 -9.14 -2.12
N ARG A 119 -6.51 -8.25 -1.31
CA ARG A 119 -6.90 -6.89 -1.72
C ARG A 119 -5.78 -5.88 -1.53
N GLY A 120 -5.97 -4.69 -2.08
CA GLY A 120 -4.99 -3.61 -2.08
C GLY A 120 -3.80 -3.89 -3.01
N GLY A 121 -2.72 -3.14 -2.80
CA GLY A 121 -1.48 -3.21 -3.57
C GLY A 121 -1.52 -2.48 -4.91
N ALA A 122 -0.42 -2.59 -5.66
CA ALA A 122 -0.18 -1.76 -6.84
C ALA A 122 -0.90 -2.25 -8.12
N GLY A 123 -1.58 -3.39 -8.08
CA GLY A 123 -2.02 -4.13 -9.27
C GLY A 123 -3.00 -3.40 -10.18
N ARG A 124 -3.71 -2.38 -9.66
CA ARG A 124 -4.76 -1.63 -10.36
C ARG A 124 -4.50 -0.11 -10.43
N GLY A 125 -3.39 0.36 -9.85
CA GLY A 125 -3.09 1.80 -9.79
C GLY A 125 -4.06 2.62 -8.91
N GLN A 126 -4.71 1.98 -7.93
CA GLN A 126 -5.76 2.57 -7.09
C GLN A 126 -5.31 3.79 -6.27
N GLN A 127 -4.01 4.02 -6.08
CA GLN A 127 -3.48 5.23 -5.41
C GLN A 127 -3.93 6.55 -6.08
N ARG A 128 -4.44 6.51 -7.31
CA ARG A 128 -4.99 7.69 -8.01
C ARG A 128 -6.46 7.98 -7.71
N PHE A 129 -7.15 7.11 -6.98
CA PHE A 129 -8.56 7.25 -6.63
C PHE A 129 -8.76 7.29 -5.11
N ALA A 130 -9.94 7.76 -4.69
CA ALA A 130 -10.37 7.67 -3.31
C ALA A 130 -10.48 6.19 -2.85
N PRO A 131 -10.27 5.90 -1.56
CA PRO A 131 -9.79 6.82 -0.54
C PRO A 131 -8.27 7.01 -0.56
N LEU A 132 -7.54 6.15 -1.29
CA LEU A 132 -6.07 6.09 -1.23
C LEU A 132 -5.39 7.39 -1.68
N ASN A 133 -5.96 8.11 -2.65
CA ASN A 133 -5.41 9.38 -3.11
C ASN A 133 -5.40 10.48 -2.03
N SER A 134 -6.14 10.27 -0.92
CA SER A 134 -6.41 11.25 0.13
C SER A 134 -6.13 10.73 1.54
N TRP A 135 -5.56 9.53 1.66
CA TRP A 135 -5.08 9.03 2.96
C TRP A 135 -4.01 9.96 3.56
N PRO A 136 -4.01 10.19 4.89
CA PRO A 136 -2.99 10.99 5.57
C PRO A 136 -1.56 10.53 5.27
N ASP A 137 -1.33 9.22 5.14
CA ASP A 137 0.01 8.70 4.84
C ASP A 137 0.42 8.91 3.36
N ASN A 138 -0.52 9.34 2.51
CA ASN A 138 -0.27 9.62 1.09
C ASN A 138 -0.13 11.10 0.76
N VAL A 139 0.00 11.97 1.78
CA VAL A 139 0.27 13.40 1.61
C VAL A 139 1.43 13.61 0.64
N SER A 140 1.27 14.57 -0.27
CA SER A 140 2.23 14.96 -1.31
C SER A 140 2.47 13.92 -2.42
N LEU A 141 1.90 12.71 -2.35
CA LEU A 141 2.00 11.74 -3.45
C LEU A 141 1.12 12.12 -4.65
N ASP A 142 0.15 13.01 -4.47
CA ASP A 142 -0.54 13.69 -5.57
C ASP A 142 0.44 14.48 -6.44
N LYS A 143 1.42 15.18 -5.85
CA LYS A 143 2.51 15.85 -6.59
C LYS A 143 3.41 14.83 -7.28
N ALA A 144 3.79 13.74 -6.60
CA ALA A 144 4.60 12.67 -7.19
C ALA A 144 3.94 12.09 -8.46
N ARG A 145 2.64 11.76 -8.40
CA ARG A 145 1.89 11.27 -9.56
C ARG A 145 1.77 12.33 -10.66
N ARG A 146 1.60 13.61 -10.28
CA ARG A 146 1.54 14.73 -11.22
C ARG A 146 2.85 14.95 -11.98
N LEU A 147 4.01 14.78 -11.33
CA LEU A 147 5.32 14.83 -11.99
C LEU A 147 5.47 13.78 -13.10
N LEU A 148 4.81 12.62 -12.95
CA LEU A 148 4.83 11.54 -13.94
C LEU A 148 3.85 11.74 -15.10
N TRP A 149 2.95 12.72 -15.02
CA TRP A 149 1.92 12.94 -16.05
C TRP A 149 2.50 13.20 -17.45
N PRO A 150 3.53 14.05 -17.65
CA PRO A 150 4.12 14.25 -18.98
C PRO A 150 4.67 12.94 -19.58
N VAL A 151 5.25 12.06 -18.75
CA VAL A 151 5.71 10.72 -19.19
C VAL A 151 4.51 9.86 -19.58
N LYS A 152 3.46 9.79 -18.75
CA LYS A 152 2.23 9.05 -19.08
C LYS A 152 1.60 9.56 -20.39
N GLN A 153 1.58 10.88 -20.58
CA GLN A 153 1.03 11.53 -21.77
C GLN A 153 1.84 11.15 -23.02
N LYS A 154 3.18 11.19 -22.95
CA LYS A 154 4.08 10.83 -24.06
C LYS A 154 3.89 9.38 -24.53
N TYR A 155 3.76 8.44 -23.58
CA TYR A 155 3.68 7.01 -23.91
C TYR A 155 2.24 6.48 -24.05
N GLY A 156 1.23 7.26 -23.66
CA GLY A 156 -0.18 6.95 -23.84
C GLY A 156 -0.56 5.60 -23.23
N GLN A 157 -1.32 4.80 -23.96
CA GLN A 157 -1.82 3.50 -23.48
C GLN A 157 -0.80 2.35 -23.54
N LYS A 158 0.44 2.62 -23.97
CA LYS A 158 1.52 1.61 -23.95
C LYS A 158 2.09 1.37 -22.56
N ILE A 159 1.77 2.24 -21.60
CA ILE A 159 2.12 2.10 -20.19
C ILE A 159 0.91 2.53 -19.35
N SER A 160 0.49 1.68 -18.42
CA SER A 160 -0.55 2.01 -17.44
C SER A 160 0.01 2.88 -16.32
N TRP A 161 -0.83 3.61 -15.61
CA TRP A 161 -0.43 4.29 -14.38
C TRP A 161 0.05 3.27 -13.33
N ALA A 162 -0.63 2.14 -13.22
CA ALA A 162 -0.26 1.06 -12.29
C ALA A 162 1.19 0.58 -12.49
N ASP A 163 1.62 0.34 -13.73
CA ASP A 163 3.02 -0.02 -14.02
C ASP A 163 3.96 1.19 -13.94
N LEU A 164 3.54 2.37 -14.39
CA LEU A 164 4.36 3.58 -14.38
C LEU A 164 4.80 3.97 -12.96
N TYR A 165 3.90 3.91 -11.97
CA TYR A 165 4.25 4.21 -10.59
C TYR A 165 5.35 3.28 -10.07
N MET A 166 5.19 1.97 -10.25
CA MET A 166 6.18 0.99 -9.79
C MET A 166 7.50 1.11 -10.56
N LEU A 167 7.43 1.38 -11.87
CA LEU A 167 8.62 1.55 -12.69
C LEU A 167 9.41 2.79 -12.29
N ALA A 168 8.74 3.90 -11.95
CA ALA A 168 9.39 5.12 -11.47
C ALA A 168 10.18 4.86 -10.18
N GLY A 169 9.61 4.14 -9.21
CA GLY A 169 10.32 3.72 -8.01
C GLY A 169 11.51 2.80 -8.31
N ASN A 170 11.35 1.85 -9.24
CA ASN A 170 12.44 0.95 -9.63
C ASN A 170 13.59 1.69 -10.34
N VAL A 171 13.26 2.65 -11.21
CA VAL A 171 14.25 3.52 -11.88
C VAL A 171 14.95 4.43 -10.86
N ALA A 172 14.23 4.96 -9.87
CA ALA A 172 14.83 5.74 -8.78
C ALA A 172 15.88 4.95 -8.00
N LEU A 173 15.57 3.70 -7.63
CA LEU A 173 16.55 2.80 -6.98
C LEU A 173 17.78 2.53 -7.87
N GLU A 174 17.55 2.21 -9.14
CA GLU A 174 18.66 2.01 -10.11
C GLU A 174 19.55 3.24 -10.21
N ASN A 175 18.94 4.44 -10.28
CA ASN A 175 19.67 5.70 -10.40
C ASN A 175 20.41 6.08 -9.12
N ALA A 176 19.91 5.65 -7.96
CA ALA A 176 20.63 5.77 -6.69
C ALA A 176 21.84 4.82 -6.59
N GLY A 177 22.09 3.96 -7.58
CA GLY A 177 23.17 2.98 -7.55
C GLY A 177 22.81 1.64 -6.90
N PHE A 178 21.51 1.40 -6.64
CA PHE A 178 21.02 0.11 -6.20
C PHE A 178 20.66 -0.77 -7.41
N ARG A 179 21.25 -1.96 -7.50
CA ARG A 179 20.89 -2.92 -8.55
C ARG A 179 19.58 -3.62 -8.19
N THR A 180 18.49 -3.21 -8.83
CA THR A 180 17.21 -3.91 -8.73
C THR A 180 17.29 -5.30 -9.39
N PHE A 181 16.45 -6.23 -8.95
CA PHE A 181 16.45 -7.59 -9.50
C PHE A 181 15.85 -7.66 -10.90
N GLY A 182 14.83 -6.85 -11.13
CA GLY A 182 14.11 -6.77 -12.38
C GLY A 182 12.78 -6.06 -12.19
N PHE A 183 12.01 -5.96 -13.28
CA PHE A 183 10.69 -5.35 -13.28
C PHE A 183 9.74 -6.19 -14.14
N GLY A 184 8.55 -6.49 -13.59
CA GLY A 184 7.49 -7.18 -14.31
C GLY A 184 6.31 -6.24 -14.50
N ALA A 185 5.99 -5.94 -15.76
CA ALA A 185 4.83 -5.15 -16.16
C ALA A 185 3.56 -6.02 -16.34
N GLY A 186 2.47 -5.39 -16.77
CA GLY A 186 1.19 -6.04 -17.08
C GLY A 186 0.07 -5.71 -16.11
N ARG A 187 0.23 -4.67 -15.28
CA ARG A 187 -0.84 -4.15 -14.43
C ARG A 187 -1.76 -3.26 -15.27
N GLU A 188 -3.02 -3.61 -15.38
CA GLU A 188 -3.99 -2.82 -16.14
C GLU A 188 -4.58 -1.72 -15.26
N ASP A 189 -4.76 -0.52 -15.82
CA ASP A 189 -5.47 0.54 -15.12
C ASP A 189 -6.97 0.21 -15.02
N VAL A 190 -7.56 0.54 -13.87
CA VAL A 190 -9.02 0.55 -13.66
C VAL A 190 -9.54 1.98 -13.64
N TRP A 191 -10.85 2.21 -13.74
CA TRP A 191 -11.44 3.53 -14.01
C TRP A 191 -12.34 4.07 -12.90
N GLU A 192 -12.35 3.39 -11.76
CA GLU A 192 -13.17 3.71 -10.61
C GLU A 192 -12.50 3.16 -9.33
N PRO A 193 -12.77 3.74 -8.15
CA PRO A 193 -12.24 3.25 -6.89
C PRO A 193 -12.73 1.82 -6.58
N ASP A 194 -11.89 1.00 -5.95
CA ASP A 194 -12.29 -0.33 -5.46
C ASP A 194 -13.17 -0.14 -4.19
N LEU A 195 -14.49 -0.33 -4.29
CA LEU A 195 -15.41 -0.22 -3.13
C LEU A 195 -15.65 -1.55 -2.42
N ASP A 196 -14.95 -2.60 -2.84
CA ASP A 196 -15.03 -3.94 -2.28
C ASP A 196 -13.87 -4.23 -1.30
N VAL A 197 -13.06 -3.22 -0.97
CA VAL A 197 -12.02 -3.29 0.06
C VAL A 197 -12.56 -2.75 1.39
N ASP A 198 -12.54 -3.59 2.41
CA ASP A 198 -12.79 -3.18 3.80
C ASP A 198 -11.49 -2.69 4.44
N TRP A 199 -11.34 -1.37 4.58
CA TRP A 199 -10.17 -0.74 5.21
C TRP A 199 -10.29 -0.64 6.74
N GLY A 200 -11.42 -1.05 7.32
CA GLY A 200 -11.79 -0.85 8.72
C GLY A 200 -13.09 -0.06 8.88
N ASN A 201 -13.64 -0.08 10.10
CA ASN A 201 -14.93 0.52 10.44
C ASN A 201 -14.81 1.89 11.13
N GLU A 202 -13.60 2.41 11.24
CA GLU A 202 -13.32 3.70 11.87
C GLU A 202 -13.91 4.84 11.04
N THR A 203 -14.49 5.81 11.73
CA THR A 203 -15.10 7.00 11.11
C THR A 203 -14.18 8.23 11.13
N GLU A 204 -12.96 8.08 11.65
CA GLU A 204 -11.96 9.12 11.76
C GLU A 204 -10.62 8.63 11.21
N TRP A 205 -9.91 9.51 10.51
CA TRP A 205 -8.54 9.23 10.08
C TRP A 205 -7.62 9.09 11.29
N LEU A 206 -6.61 8.23 11.16
CA LEU A 206 -5.61 7.96 12.19
C LEU A 206 -6.17 7.35 13.49
N ALA A 207 -7.43 6.90 13.48
CA ALA A 207 -7.99 6.13 14.58
C ALA A 207 -7.19 4.84 14.80
N HIS A 208 -6.73 4.66 16.05
CA HIS A 208 -5.77 3.62 16.42
C HIS A 208 -6.41 2.23 16.61
N ARG A 209 -5.67 1.21 16.16
CA ARG A 209 -5.95 -0.21 16.32
C ARG A 209 -4.81 -0.86 17.08
N HIS A 210 -5.16 -1.65 18.09
CA HIS A 210 -4.18 -2.42 18.85
C HIS A 210 -3.56 -3.53 17.99
N PRO A 211 -2.23 -3.73 17.99
CA PRO A 211 -1.56 -4.76 17.18
C PRO A 211 -2.11 -6.18 17.37
N GLU A 212 -2.54 -6.51 18.59
CA GLU A 212 -3.15 -7.80 18.93
C GLU A 212 -4.45 -8.04 18.15
N SER A 213 -5.19 -6.97 17.83
CA SER A 213 -6.39 -7.04 17.01
C SER A 213 -6.08 -7.32 15.54
N LEU A 214 -4.88 -7.00 15.05
CA LEU A 214 -4.56 -7.12 13.62
C LEU A 214 -4.18 -8.54 13.20
N ASN A 215 -3.82 -9.42 14.14
CA ASN A 215 -3.28 -10.73 13.81
C ASN A 215 -4.25 -11.54 12.93
N GLN A 216 -3.82 -11.88 11.71
CA GLN A 216 -4.61 -12.60 10.70
C GLN A 216 -5.93 -11.93 10.29
N GLN A 217 -6.12 -10.65 10.59
CA GLN A 217 -7.21 -9.89 10.04
C GLN A 217 -6.88 -9.45 8.61
N ALA A 218 -7.92 -9.29 7.80
CA ALA A 218 -7.83 -8.52 6.57
C ALA A 218 -7.76 -7.02 6.95
N ILE A 219 -6.73 -6.60 7.68
CA ILE A 219 -6.37 -5.21 7.99
C ILE A 219 -4.85 -5.15 8.02
N GLY A 220 -4.28 -4.23 7.27
CA GLY A 220 -2.84 -4.13 7.03
C GLY A 220 -2.12 -3.06 7.85
N ALA A 221 -2.86 -2.22 8.58
CA ALA A 221 -2.31 -1.03 9.22
C ALA A 221 -2.85 -0.82 10.65
N THR A 222 -2.03 -0.25 11.53
CA THR A 222 -2.43 0.08 12.91
C THR A 222 -3.38 1.26 13.01
N GLU A 223 -3.51 2.06 11.95
CA GLU A 223 -4.36 3.25 11.96
C GLU A 223 -5.08 3.36 10.62
N MET A 224 -6.33 3.84 10.65
CA MET A 224 -7.08 4.12 9.42
C MET A 224 -6.37 5.22 8.63
N GLY A 225 -6.02 4.95 7.37
CA GLY A 225 -5.32 5.92 6.53
C GLY A 225 -3.79 5.87 6.58
N LEU A 226 -3.20 4.95 7.36
CA LEU A 226 -1.78 4.59 7.28
C LEU A 226 -1.53 3.39 6.37
N ILE A 227 -0.31 3.28 5.82
CA ILE A 227 0.11 2.11 5.06
C ILE A 227 0.40 0.93 5.98
N TYR A 228 1.19 1.14 7.05
CA TYR A 228 1.55 0.09 8.02
C TYR A 228 1.38 0.55 9.48
N VAL A 229 2.32 1.36 9.97
CA VAL A 229 2.42 1.71 11.39
C VAL A 229 2.61 3.20 11.58
N ASN A 230 2.24 3.70 12.74
CA ASN A 230 2.51 5.08 13.11
C ASN A 230 4.03 5.31 13.28
N PRO A 231 4.64 6.29 12.57
CA PRO A 231 6.08 6.55 12.64
C PRO A 231 6.56 7.10 14.00
N GLU A 232 5.64 7.58 14.85
CA GLU A 232 5.89 8.02 16.24
C GLU A 232 5.71 6.88 17.27
N GLY A 233 5.46 5.66 16.78
CA GLY A 233 5.12 4.49 17.58
C GLY A 233 3.61 4.40 17.88
N PRO A 234 3.12 3.24 18.39
CA PRO A 234 1.72 3.07 18.77
C PRO A 234 1.24 4.18 19.71
N ASN A 235 0.11 4.82 19.38
CA ASN A 235 -0.44 5.97 20.11
C ASN A 235 0.56 7.14 20.28
N ALA A 236 1.49 7.33 19.33
CA ALA A 236 2.58 8.30 19.42
C ALA A 236 3.39 8.19 20.72
N SER A 237 3.70 6.95 21.15
CA SER A 237 4.39 6.69 22.42
C SER A 237 5.81 7.24 22.50
N GLY A 238 6.50 7.38 21.36
CA GLY A 238 7.93 7.68 21.31
C GLY A 238 8.87 6.54 21.71
N ASP A 239 8.36 5.49 22.37
CA ASP A 239 9.12 4.28 22.71
C ASP A 239 9.42 3.42 21.46
N PRO A 240 10.70 3.25 21.07
CA PRO A 240 11.04 2.41 19.92
C PRO A 240 10.64 0.94 20.08
N LEU A 241 10.69 0.37 21.29
CA LEU A 241 10.43 -1.06 21.47
C LEU A 241 8.95 -1.39 21.30
N SER A 242 8.06 -0.46 21.65
CA SER A 242 6.61 -0.65 21.57
C SER A 242 6.11 -0.87 20.13
N ALA A 243 6.83 -0.36 19.12
CA ALA A 243 6.44 -0.50 17.73
C ALA A 243 6.75 -1.89 17.13
N ALA A 244 7.53 -2.75 17.79
CA ALA A 244 7.98 -4.01 17.21
C ALA A 244 6.83 -4.99 16.89
N SER A 245 5.86 -5.12 17.79
CA SER A 245 4.68 -5.98 17.57
C SER A 245 3.79 -5.44 16.45
N ALA A 246 3.59 -4.12 16.40
CA ALA A 246 2.85 -3.43 15.35
C ALA A 246 3.48 -3.64 13.97
N ILE A 247 4.81 -3.46 13.87
CA ILE A 247 5.56 -3.68 12.63
C ILE A 247 5.41 -5.13 12.17
N ARG A 248 5.63 -6.11 13.05
CA ARG A 248 5.48 -7.52 12.68
C ARG A 248 4.06 -7.89 12.26
N ALA A 249 3.05 -7.42 13.00
CA ALA A 249 1.66 -7.75 12.69
C ALA A 249 1.25 -7.21 11.32
N THR A 250 1.55 -5.94 11.05
CA THR A 250 1.18 -5.27 9.80
C THR A 250 1.95 -5.82 8.60
N PHE A 251 3.28 -5.87 8.66
CA PHE A 251 4.10 -6.45 7.60
C PHE A 251 3.84 -7.95 7.40
N GLY A 252 3.56 -8.69 8.47
CA GLY A 252 3.18 -10.10 8.41
C GLY A 252 1.88 -10.31 7.62
N ASN A 253 0.86 -9.48 7.86
CA ASN A 253 -0.36 -9.46 7.05
C ASN A 253 -0.11 -9.08 5.59
N MET A 254 1.04 -8.45 5.28
CA MET A 254 1.50 -8.11 3.93
C MET A 254 2.56 -9.09 3.37
N ALA A 255 2.65 -10.30 3.94
CA ALA A 255 3.52 -11.39 3.49
C ALA A 255 5.03 -11.21 3.75
N MET A 256 5.43 -10.31 4.63
CA MET A 256 6.85 -10.07 4.94
C MET A 256 7.24 -10.69 6.28
N ASN A 257 8.39 -11.35 6.32
CA ASN A 257 9.02 -11.83 7.55
C ASN A 257 10.03 -10.81 8.12
N ASP A 258 10.56 -11.04 9.32
CA ASP A 258 11.48 -10.13 10.01
C ASP A 258 12.71 -9.70 9.16
N GLU A 259 13.28 -10.61 8.35
CA GLU A 259 14.41 -10.27 7.48
C GLU A 259 13.99 -9.34 6.33
N GLU A 260 12.83 -9.59 5.74
CA GLU A 260 12.24 -8.73 4.70
C GLU A 260 11.83 -7.37 5.26
N ILE A 261 11.28 -7.32 6.48
CA ILE A 261 10.91 -6.09 7.19
C ILE A 261 12.13 -5.20 7.37
N VAL A 262 13.21 -5.73 7.98
CA VAL A 262 14.44 -4.96 8.23
C VAL A 262 15.05 -4.49 6.91
N ALA A 263 15.09 -5.36 5.90
CA ALA A 263 15.63 -5.00 4.59
C ALA A 263 14.82 -3.87 3.93
N LEU A 264 13.49 -3.94 3.97
CA LEU A 264 12.59 -2.95 3.36
C LEU A 264 12.69 -1.59 4.05
N ILE A 265 12.60 -1.54 5.39
CA ILE A 265 12.64 -0.28 6.13
C ILE A 265 14.00 0.38 5.94
N ALA A 266 15.11 -0.34 6.24
CA ALA A 266 16.44 0.24 6.13
C ALA A 266 16.85 0.55 4.69
N GLY A 267 16.44 -0.28 3.73
CA GLY A 267 16.70 -0.06 2.30
C GLY A 267 15.95 1.16 1.77
N GLY A 268 14.67 1.31 2.12
CA GLY A 268 13.89 2.50 1.76
C GLY A 268 14.44 3.76 2.41
N HIS A 269 14.62 3.74 3.73
CA HIS A 269 15.12 4.88 4.51
C HIS A 269 16.62 5.14 4.34
N THR A 270 17.32 4.42 3.46
CA THR A 270 18.64 4.85 2.99
C THR A 270 18.55 6.09 2.09
N LEU A 271 17.38 6.34 1.48
CA LEU A 271 17.19 7.35 0.44
C LEU A 271 16.07 8.34 0.82
N GLY A 272 16.29 9.63 0.55
CA GLY A 272 15.32 10.70 0.76
C GLY A 272 15.26 11.26 2.18
N LYS A 273 14.09 11.83 2.52
CA LYS A 273 13.77 12.44 3.82
C LYS A 273 12.26 12.43 4.07
N THR A 274 11.88 12.76 5.29
CA THR A 274 10.51 13.20 5.63
C THR A 274 10.40 14.72 5.55
N HIS A 275 9.18 15.28 5.64
CA HIS A 275 8.94 16.73 5.58
C HIS A 275 8.01 17.20 6.70
N GLY A 276 8.49 18.13 7.50
CA GLY A 276 7.80 18.65 8.67
C GLY A 276 8.33 20.02 9.09
N SER A 277 8.47 20.93 8.11
CA SER A 277 9.11 22.24 8.28
C SER A 277 8.39 23.19 9.24
N ALA A 278 7.08 23.03 9.44
CA ALA A 278 6.28 23.79 10.39
C ALA A 278 5.04 23.01 10.85
N VAL A 279 4.25 23.61 11.74
CA VAL A 279 3.01 23.04 12.29
C VAL A 279 2.03 22.66 11.17
N THR A 280 1.36 21.51 11.33
CA THR A 280 0.50 20.91 10.30
C THR A 280 -0.79 21.69 10.05
N SER A 281 -1.14 22.66 10.89
CA SER A 281 -2.28 23.58 10.67
C SER A 281 -2.13 24.44 9.42
N HIS A 282 -0.92 24.52 8.83
CA HIS A 282 -0.70 25.17 7.55
C HIS A 282 -1.14 24.33 6.34
N VAL A 283 -1.34 23.02 6.52
CA VAL A 283 -1.71 22.08 5.47
C VAL A 283 -3.23 22.04 5.32
N GLY A 284 -3.72 22.40 4.14
CA GLY A 284 -5.13 22.40 3.78
C GLY A 284 -5.70 21.02 3.44
N ALA A 285 -6.92 21.03 2.92
CA ALA A 285 -7.70 19.83 2.62
C ALA A 285 -7.00 18.86 1.66
N GLU A 286 -7.19 17.56 1.90
CA GLU A 286 -6.81 16.45 1.04
C GLU A 286 -7.48 16.50 -0.35
N PRO A 287 -6.96 15.81 -1.39
CA PRO A 287 -7.43 15.95 -2.76
C PRO A 287 -8.94 15.82 -2.99
N GLU A 288 -9.62 14.92 -2.28
CA GLU A 288 -11.09 14.73 -2.42
C GLU A 288 -11.92 15.84 -1.76
N ALA A 289 -11.32 16.66 -0.88
CA ALA A 289 -11.96 17.80 -0.23
C ALA A 289 -11.35 19.15 -0.64
N ALA A 290 -10.33 19.13 -1.50
CA ALA A 290 -9.66 20.32 -2.02
C ALA A 290 -10.58 21.10 -2.99
N PRO A 291 -10.39 22.41 -3.11
CA PRO A 291 -11.20 23.22 -4.02
C PRO A 291 -10.91 22.85 -5.49
N ILE A 292 -11.89 23.07 -6.37
CA ILE A 292 -11.82 22.59 -7.76
C ILE A 292 -10.64 23.17 -8.55
N GLU A 293 -10.22 24.39 -8.24
CA GLU A 293 -9.04 25.06 -8.81
C GLU A 293 -7.71 24.37 -8.44
N ALA A 294 -7.69 23.51 -7.42
CA ALA A 294 -6.53 22.67 -7.11
C ALA A 294 -6.32 21.54 -8.14
N GLN A 295 -7.31 21.31 -9.02
CA GLN A 295 -7.23 20.37 -10.16
C GLN A 295 -6.75 18.97 -9.73
N GLY A 296 -7.33 18.44 -8.65
CA GLY A 296 -7.02 17.11 -8.11
C GLY A 296 -5.70 17.00 -7.33
N LEU A 297 -5.04 18.12 -7.04
CA LEU A 297 -4.04 18.19 -5.96
C LEU A 297 -4.73 18.57 -4.66
N GLY A 298 -4.12 18.21 -3.53
CA GLY A 298 -4.59 18.56 -2.18
C GLY A 298 -3.46 19.06 -1.31
N TRP A 299 -3.69 19.13 -0.01
CA TRP A 299 -2.67 19.49 1.01
C TRP A 299 -1.94 20.79 0.67
N ALA A 300 -2.68 21.79 0.18
CA ALA A 300 -2.11 23.10 -0.09
C ALA A 300 -1.50 23.67 1.19
N ASN A 301 -0.24 24.07 1.14
CA ASN A 301 0.50 24.48 2.31
C ASN A 301 0.69 26.00 2.31
N SER A 302 0.23 26.65 3.38
CA SER A 302 0.32 28.11 3.56
C SER A 302 1.62 28.59 4.22
N TYR A 303 2.48 27.67 4.67
CA TYR A 303 3.75 28.00 5.29
C TYR A 303 4.83 28.30 4.23
N GLY A 304 5.43 29.49 4.30
CA GLY A 304 6.50 29.89 3.38
C GLY A 304 6.07 29.79 1.91
N SER A 305 6.88 29.10 1.11
CA SER A 305 6.57 28.78 -0.29
C SER A 305 5.58 27.62 -0.47
N GLY A 306 5.29 26.87 0.59
CA GLY A 306 4.42 25.69 0.57
C GLY A 306 5.07 24.42 0.02
N ALA A 307 6.29 24.50 -0.52
CA ALA A 307 7.02 23.40 -1.15
C ALA A 307 8.53 23.48 -0.84
N GLY A 308 9.30 22.50 -1.32
CA GLY A 308 10.76 22.47 -1.12
C GLY A 308 11.16 22.55 0.35
N ALA A 309 11.94 23.56 0.73
CA ALA A 309 12.40 23.75 2.12
C ALA A 309 11.25 23.95 3.12
N ASP A 310 10.10 24.46 2.65
CA ASP A 310 8.90 24.71 3.46
C ASP A 310 7.87 23.58 3.33
N ALA A 311 8.21 22.45 2.71
CA ALA A 311 7.28 21.34 2.56
C ALA A 311 6.88 20.74 3.93
N ILE A 312 5.61 20.34 4.04
CA ILE A 312 5.05 19.61 5.17
C ILE A 312 4.30 18.41 4.60
N THR A 313 4.71 17.21 4.99
CA THR A 313 4.10 15.95 4.55
C THR A 313 3.62 15.16 5.76
N SER A 314 4.54 14.52 6.49
CA SER A 314 4.21 13.73 7.69
C SER A 314 4.27 14.54 8.98
N GLY A 315 4.83 15.75 8.93
CA GLY A 315 5.15 16.53 10.13
C GLY A 315 6.48 16.11 10.79
N LEU A 316 7.12 15.03 10.35
CA LEU A 316 8.47 14.64 10.79
C LEU A 316 9.52 15.32 9.91
N GLU A 317 10.68 15.66 10.46
CA GLU A 317 11.78 16.30 9.73
C GLU A 317 13.07 15.48 9.94
N VAL A 318 13.11 14.31 9.32
CA VAL A 318 14.16 13.29 9.44
C VAL A 318 14.87 13.10 8.11
N VAL A 319 16.20 13.06 8.17
CA VAL A 319 17.10 12.63 7.10
C VAL A 319 18.04 11.58 7.67
N TRP A 320 18.06 10.40 7.05
CA TRP A 320 18.71 9.21 7.62
C TRP A 320 20.20 9.10 7.28
N THR A 321 20.61 9.56 6.10
CA THR A 321 21.94 9.30 5.55
C THR A 321 22.64 10.56 5.04
N GLN A 322 23.96 10.50 4.96
CA GLN A 322 24.82 11.56 4.43
C GLN A 322 24.76 11.64 2.90
N THR A 323 24.20 10.61 2.25
CA THR A 323 24.05 10.51 0.79
C THR A 323 22.59 10.19 0.42
N PRO A 324 21.63 11.10 0.65
CA PRO A 324 20.20 10.78 0.56
C PRO A 324 19.72 10.40 -0.86
N THR A 325 20.53 10.64 -1.88
CA THR A 325 20.23 10.31 -3.28
C THR A 325 21.08 9.14 -3.81
N GLN A 326 21.92 8.53 -2.97
CA GLN A 326 22.79 7.41 -3.34
C GLN A 326 22.70 6.27 -2.33
N TRP A 327 22.58 5.05 -2.86
CA TRP A 327 22.56 3.83 -2.08
C TRP A 327 23.84 3.69 -1.28
N SER A 328 23.68 3.45 0.02
CA SER A 328 24.77 3.31 0.98
C SER A 328 24.36 2.33 2.08
N ASN A 329 25.25 2.08 3.03
CA ASN A 329 24.89 1.38 4.27
C ASN A 329 24.78 2.35 5.44
N TYR A 330 24.74 3.66 5.15
CA TYR A 330 24.79 4.70 6.16
C TYR A 330 23.58 4.69 7.10
N PHE A 331 22.44 4.15 6.68
CA PHE A 331 21.30 3.92 7.57
C PHE A 331 21.72 3.06 8.77
N PHE A 332 22.25 1.85 8.51
CA PHE A 332 22.71 0.95 9.58
C PHE A 332 23.94 1.49 10.31
N GLU A 333 24.88 2.10 9.59
CA GLU A 333 26.07 2.70 10.22
C GLU A 333 25.66 3.79 11.21
N ASN A 334 24.77 4.70 10.82
CA ASN A 334 24.28 5.74 11.72
C ASN A 334 23.47 5.14 12.87
N LEU A 335 22.56 4.20 12.60
CA LEU A 335 21.70 3.54 13.60
C LEU A 335 22.49 2.97 14.78
N TYR A 336 23.65 2.36 14.50
CA TYR A 336 24.51 1.72 15.50
C TYR A 336 25.70 2.56 15.97
N LYS A 337 26.12 3.58 15.21
CA LYS A 337 27.26 4.43 15.58
C LYS A 337 26.91 5.42 16.70
N TYR A 338 25.67 5.92 16.71
CA TYR A 338 25.27 6.98 17.63
C TYR A 338 24.32 6.46 18.70
N GLU A 339 24.32 7.16 19.84
CA GLU A 339 23.20 7.13 20.78
C GLU A 339 22.15 8.16 20.35
N TRP A 340 20.89 7.93 20.73
CA TRP A 340 19.76 8.69 20.20
C TRP A 340 19.01 9.39 21.32
N VAL A 341 18.70 10.68 21.12
CA VAL A 341 17.89 11.48 22.04
C VAL A 341 16.57 11.81 21.37
N GLN A 342 15.48 11.53 22.07
CA GLN A 342 14.14 11.89 21.60
C GLN A 342 14.01 13.41 21.57
N THR A 343 13.51 13.93 20.45
CA THR A 343 13.31 15.36 20.19
C THR A 343 11.96 15.57 19.50
N ARG A 344 11.68 16.82 19.12
CA ARG A 344 10.49 17.21 18.36
C ARG A 344 10.89 17.82 17.03
N SER A 345 10.17 17.46 15.97
CA SER A 345 10.26 18.17 14.69
C SER A 345 9.77 19.62 14.82
N PRO A 346 10.01 20.49 13.83
CA PRO A 346 9.37 21.81 13.78
C PRO A 346 7.84 21.76 13.81
N ALA A 347 7.22 20.67 13.36
CA ALA A 347 5.78 20.46 13.45
C ALA A 347 5.31 19.89 14.81
N GLY A 348 6.24 19.53 15.71
CA GLY A 348 5.94 18.96 17.02
C GLY A 348 5.86 17.43 17.07
N ALA A 349 6.17 16.71 15.99
CA ALA A 349 6.16 15.25 15.94
C ALA A 349 7.36 14.64 16.69
N ILE A 350 7.20 13.46 17.29
CA ILE A 350 8.27 12.72 17.96
C ILE A 350 9.25 12.16 16.92
N GLN A 351 10.52 12.51 17.09
CA GLN A 351 11.62 11.91 16.32
C GLN A 351 12.87 11.81 17.20
N PHE A 352 13.95 11.30 16.64
CA PHE A 352 15.23 11.19 17.34
C PHE A 352 16.34 11.91 16.59
N GLU A 353 17.25 12.52 17.37
CA GLU A 353 18.50 13.10 16.88
C GLU A 353 19.68 12.37 17.52
N ALA A 354 20.76 12.19 16.76
CA ALA A 354 21.99 11.57 17.24
C ALA A 354 22.67 12.46 18.31
N LYS A 355 22.90 11.88 19.48
CA LYS A 355 23.57 12.51 20.62
C LYS A 355 25.05 12.72 20.31
N ASP A 356 25.56 13.92 20.62
CA ASP A 356 26.98 14.30 20.50
C ASP A 356 27.58 14.05 19.09
N ALA A 357 26.72 13.98 18.06
CA ALA A 357 27.14 13.73 16.69
C ALA A 357 27.51 15.03 15.95
N PRO A 358 28.45 15.00 15.00
CA PRO A 358 28.72 16.13 14.12
C PRO A 358 27.58 16.35 13.11
N GLU A 359 27.46 17.58 12.62
CA GLU A 359 26.56 17.93 11.52
C GLU A 359 27.13 17.42 10.18
N ILE A 360 26.64 16.27 9.73
CA ILE A 360 27.15 15.55 8.56
C ILE A 360 26.10 15.28 7.51
N ILE A 361 24.83 15.55 7.80
CA ILE A 361 23.72 15.32 6.90
C ILE A 361 23.47 16.60 6.09
N PRO A 362 23.51 16.55 4.74
CA PRO A 362 23.36 17.73 3.92
C PRO A 362 21.91 18.25 3.93
N ASP A 363 21.75 19.58 3.93
CA ASP A 363 20.44 20.20 3.71
C ASP A 363 19.97 20.02 2.25
N PRO A 364 18.66 19.81 1.99
CA PRO A 364 18.14 19.56 0.64
C PRO A 364 18.22 20.75 -0.32
N PHE A 365 18.31 21.99 0.18
CA PHE A 365 18.27 23.19 -0.65
C PHE A 365 19.43 24.17 -0.40
N ASN A 366 20.25 23.94 0.63
CA ASN A 366 21.43 24.75 0.90
C ASN A 366 22.68 23.86 1.19
N PRO A 367 23.62 23.71 0.23
CA PRO A 367 24.77 22.83 0.40
C PRO A 367 25.75 23.26 1.50
N GLU A 368 25.68 24.51 1.98
CA GLU A 368 26.51 25.01 3.09
C GLU A 368 25.94 24.62 4.46
N LYS A 369 24.66 24.25 4.53
CA LYS A 369 24.01 23.82 5.77
C LYS A 369 24.09 22.31 5.93
N LYS A 370 24.38 21.90 7.16
CA LYS A 370 24.32 20.50 7.59
C LYS A 370 23.53 20.37 8.88
N ARG A 371 23.07 19.15 9.15
CA ARG A 371 22.37 18.78 10.39
C ARG A 371 22.93 17.48 10.94
N LYS A 372 22.61 17.18 12.20
CA LYS A 372 22.94 15.88 12.78
C LYS A 372 22.09 14.76 12.17
N PRO A 373 22.55 13.50 12.22
CA PRO A 373 21.72 12.34 11.89
C PRO A 373 20.45 12.29 12.73
N THR A 374 19.36 11.87 12.10
CA THR A 374 18.04 11.75 12.72
C THR A 374 17.40 10.41 12.36
N MET A 375 16.48 9.92 13.18
CA MET A 375 15.76 8.65 12.99
C MET A 375 14.31 8.79 13.46
N LEU A 376 13.42 7.96 12.90
CA LEU A 376 12.06 7.76 13.41
C LEU A 376 12.05 6.83 14.62
N VAL A 377 10.93 6.81 15.36
CA VAL A 377 10.70 5.82 16.44
C VAL A 377 10.79 4.40 15.88
N THR A 378 10.16 4.18 14.71
CA THR A 378 10.11 2.90 14.01
C THR A 378 11.46 2.46 13.44
N ASP A 379 12.36 3.39 13.12
CA ASP A 379 13.74 3.05 12.70
C ASP A 379 14.54 2.49 13.88
N LEU A 380 14.41 3.12 15.05
CA LEU A 380 15.10 2.69 16.26
C LEU A 380 14.62 1.32 16.74
N THR A 381 13.36 0.95 16.46
CA THR A 381 12.86 -0.41 16.71
C THR A 381 13.76 -1.48 16.09
N LEU A 382 14.37 -1.21 14.93
CA LEU A 382 15.27 -2.16 14.25
C LEU A 382 16.57 -2.45 15.02
N ARG A 383 16.90 -1.62 16.01
CA ARG A 383 18.03 -1.78 16.94
C ARG A 383 17.60 -2.29 18.32
N PHE A 384 16.40 -1.95 18.77
CA PHE A 384 15.97 -2.25 20.15
C PHE A 384 15.19 -3.56 20.29
N ASP A 385 14.51 -4.00 19.24
CA ASP A 385 13.91 -5.32 19.22
C ASP A 385 15.01 -6.41 19.03
N PRO A 386 15.04 -7.49 19.83
CA PRO A 386 16.12 -8.48 19.78
C PRO A 386 16.31 -9.20 18.44
N GLU A 387 15.22 -9.57 17.74
CA GLU A 387 15.34 -10.30 16.48
C GLU A 387 15.65 -9.33 15.32
N PHE A 388 15.06 -8.13 15.32
CA PHE A 388 15.46 -7.11 14.36
C PHE A 388 16.91 -6.68 14.55
N ASP A 389 17.39 -6.49 15.78
CA ASP A 389 18.78 -6.12 16.08
C ASP A 389 19.77 -7.12 15.49
N LYS A 390 19.49 -8.42 15.68
CA LYS A 390 20.32 -9.50 15.14
C LYS A 390 20.43 -9.42 13.61
N ILE A 391 19.32 -9.15 12.92
CA ILE A 391 19.27 -9.01 11.46
C ILE A 391 19.98 -7.72 11.02
N SER A 392 19.68 -6.61 11.68
CA SER A 392 20.25 -5.29 11.41
C SER A 392 21.78 -5.29 11.58
N ARG A 393 22.32 -5.91 12.64
CA ARG A 393 23.77 -6.08 12.82
C ARG A 393 24.39 -6.96 11.74
N ARG A 394 23.69 -7.99 11.27
CA ARG A 394 24.17 -8.81 10.15
C ARG A 394 24.27 -7.99 8.87
N PHE A 395 23.27 -7.17 8.56
CA PHE A 395 23.28 -6.27 7.39
C PHE A 395 24.28 -5.12 7.51
N LEU A 396 24.53 -4.63 8.73
CA LEU A 396 25.62 -3.68 8.99
C LEU A 396 26.98 -4.27 8.61
N ASN A 397 27.25 -5.52 9.03
CA ASN A 397 28.54 -6.18 8.85
C ASN A 397 28.73 -6.83 7.47
N ASP A 398 27.65 -7.22 6.80
CA ASP A 398 27.67 -7.80 5.46
C ASP A 398 26.53 -7.23 4.62
N ARG A 399 26.91 -6.49 3.57
CA ARG A 399 25.97 -5.84 2.64
C ARG A 399 25.47 -6.78 1.55
N ARG A 400 26.07 -7.97 1.39
CA ARG A 400 25.70 -8.92 0.32
C ARG A 400 24.26 -9.40 0.44
N PRO A 401 23.70 -9.71 1.62
CA PRO A 401 22.30 -10.09 1.75
C PRO A 401 21.31 -9.01 1.31
N LEU A 402 21.62 -7.71 1.51
CA LEU A 402 20.78 -6.60 1.03
C LEU A 402 20.80 -6.44 -0.51
N THR A 403 21.88 -6.91 -1.15
CA THR A 403 22.15 -6.73 -2.59
C THR A 403 22.04 -8.02 -3.39
N LYS A 404 21.79 -9.16 -2.73
CA LYS A 404 21.58 -10.47 -3.34
C LYS A 404 20.14 -10.94 -3.10
N PRO A 405 19.64 -11.89 -3.91
CA PRO A 405 18.31 -12.46 -3.69
C PRO A 405 18.23 -13.14 -2.32
N LEU A 406 17.17 -12.87 -1.56
CA LEU A 406 16.88 -13.62 -0.33
C LEU A 406 16.54 -15.08 -0.75
N PRO A 407 17.16 -16.11 -0.15
CA PRO A 407 17.04 -17.49 -0.63
C PRO A 407 15.66 -18.14 -0.46
N ALA A 408 14.66 -17.46 0.11
CA ALA A 408 13.35 -18.02 0.37
C ALA A 408 12.27 -17.34 -0.48
N ARG A 409 11.51 -18.15 -1.23
CA ARG A 409 10.25 -17.79 -1.93
C ARG A 409 10.32 -16.90 -3.18
N GLY A 410 11.51 -16.51 -3.65
CA GLY A 410 11.65 -15.67 -4.85
C GLY A 410 11.21 -14.21 -4.64
N LEU A 411 11.16 -13.76 -3.38
CA LEU A 411 11.10 -12.35 -3.02
C LEU A 411 12.52 -11.81 -2.82
N ASN A 412 12.74 -10.56 -3.22
CA ASN A 412 13.90 -9.76 -2.87
C ASN A 412 13.44 -8.31 -2.72
N LEU A 413 14.32 -7.41 -2.27
CA LEU A 413 13.98 -6.00 -2.04
C LEU A 413 13.14 -5.38 -3.19
N SER A 414 13.50 -5.51 -4.47
CA SER A 414 12.65 -4.97 -5.55
C SER A 414 11.30 -5.68 -5.73
N THR A 415 11.19 -7.00 -5.54
CA THR A 415 9.91 -7.72 -5.61
C THR A 415 9.08 -7.54 -4.33
N ALA A 416 9.73 -7.26 -3.20
CA ALA A 416 9.17 -7.03 -1.89
C ALA A 416 8.72 -5.57 -1.74
N ILE A 417 9.42 -4.60 -2.33
CA ILE A 417 9.04 -3.18 -2.35
C ILE A 417 7.82 -2.99 -3.28
N TRP A 418 7.74 -3.64 -4.45
CA TRP A 418 6.71 -3.36 -5.47
C TRP A 418 5.59 -4.41 -5.61
N GLY A 419 5.65 -5.49 -4.83
CA GLY A 419 4.75 -6.63 -4.94
C GLY A 419 4.93 -7.47 -6.21
N ARG A 420 4.35 -8.68 -6.21
CA ARG A 420 4.33 -9.58 -7.38
C ARG A 420 3.49 -8.99 -8.53
N SER A 421 3.96 -9.12 -9.77
CA SER A 421 3.12 -8.86 -10.96
C SER A 421 1.87 -9.76 -10.93
N PRO A 422 0.66 -9.24 -11.28
CA PRO A 422 -0.61 -9.99 -11.41
C PRO A 422 -0.47 -11.36 -12.11
N ALA A 423 0.44 -11.47 -13.08
CA ALA A 423 0.70 -12.70 -13.84
C ALA A 423 1.32 -13.85 -13.01
N THR A 424 1.74 -13.60 -11.77
CA THR A 424 2.33 -14.61 -10.86
C THR A 424 1.46 -14.88 -9.62
N TRP A 425 0.23 -14.36 -9.59
CA TRP A 425 -0.72 -14.63 -8.50
C TRP A 425 -1.40 -15.99 -8.74
N PRO A 426 -1.43 -16.89 -7.74
CA PRO A 426 -2.00 -18.23 -7.88
C PRO A 426 -3.44 -18.25 -8.41
N GLY A 427 -4.24 -17.21 -8.15
CA GLY A 427 -5.63 -17.10 -8.61
C GLY A 427 -5.85 -16.62 -10.05
N SER A 428 -4.80 -16.20 -10.78
CA SER A 428 -4.93 -15.81 -12.19
C SER A 428 -4.91 -17.02 -13.15
N ALA A 429 -4.50 -18.18 -12.66
CA ALA A 429 -4.49 -19.44 -13.41
C ALA A 429 -5.86 -20.13 -13.43
N GLU A 430 -6.70 -19.94 -12.40
CA GLU A 430 -7.97 -20.66 -12.26
C GLU A 430 -9.08 -20.16 -13.22
N ARG A 431 -8.95 -18.96 -13.79
CA ARG A 431 -9.85 -18.52 -14.88
C ARG A 431 -9.54 -19.14 -16.26
N ARG A 432 -8.57 -20.06 -16.36
CA ARG A 432 -8.20 -20.73 -17.63
C ARG A 432 -8.95 -22.05 -17.88
N SER A 433 -9.62 -22.64 -16.89
CA SER A 433 -10.35 -23.91 -17.09
C SER A 433 -11.73 -23.73 -17.71
N ASP A 434 -12.38 -22.58 -17.52
CA ASP A 434 -13.81 -22.46 -17.80
C ASP A 434 -14.12 -21.87 -19.19
N LEU A 435 -13.14 -21.22 -19.82
CA LEU A 435 -13.24 -20.71 -21.20
C LEU A 435 -12.77 -21.70 -22.27
N ALA A 436 -12.15 -22.83 -21.88
CA ALA A 436 -11.71 -23.88 -22.80
C ALA A 436 -12.76 -24.97 -23.07
N ARG A 437 -13.93 -24.93 -22.39
CA ARG A 437 -15.03 -25.90 -22.59
C ARG A 437 -16.18 -25.42 -23.49
N SER A 438 -16.17 -24.17 -23.94
CA SER A 438 -17.24 -23.60 -24.78
C SER A 438 -16.86 -23.38 -26.26
N ALA A 439 -15.64 -23.72 -26.67
CA ALA A 439 -15.14 -23.51 -28.03
C ALA A 439 -14.79 -24.83 -28.75
N THR A 440 -15.76 -25.71 -28.95
CA THR A 440 -15.71 -26.72 -30.02
C THR A 440 -17.06 -26.84 -30.71
N GLY A 441 -17.22 -26.02 -31.76
CA GLY A 441 -17.81 -26.33 -33.07
C GLY A 441 -19.15 -27.06 -33.15
N GLY A 442 -20.20 -26.31 -33.55
CA GLY A 442 -21.38 -26.85 -34.21
C GLY A 442 -21.19 -27.01 -35.73
N GLY A 443 -21.84 -28.04 -36.29
CA GLY A 443 -21.98 -28.31 -37.74
C GLY A 443 -22.70 -29.66 -37.98
N PRO A 444 -23.45 -29.85 -39.09
CA PRO A 444 -24.86 -30.28 -39.01
C PRO A 444 -25.19 -31.78 -39.24
N HIS A 445 -26.42 -32.13 -38.81
CA HIS A 445 -27.22 -33.37 -38.94
C HIS A 445 -27.22 -34.06 -40.34
N PRO A 446 -27.49 -35.38 -40.46
CA PRO A 446 -28.90 -35.87 -40.41
C PRO A 446 -29.17 -37.30 -39.88
N ASN A 447 -30.42 -37.46 -39.39
CA ASN A 447 -31.30 -38.65 -39.35
C ASN A 447 -30.76 -40.02 -38.92
N ARG A 448 -31.33 -40.57 -37.81
CA ARG A 448 -31.98 -41.90 -37.81
C ARG A 448 -32.91 -42.10 -36.61
N ARG A 449 -33.97 -42.85 -36.90
CA ARG A 449 -35.17 -43.18 -36.10
C ARG A 449 -34.87 -44.15 -34.94
N GLY A 450 -35.75 -44.17 -33.93
CA GLY A 450 -36.16 -45.44 -33.30
C GLY A 450 -36.35 -45.48 -31.78
N TYR A 451 -37.62 -45.40 -31.36
CA TYR A 451 -38.31 -46.29 -30.39
C TYR A 451 -37.93 -46.35 -28.88
N ARG A 452 -38.92 -45.90 -28.08
CA ARG A 452 -39.63 -46.55 -26.95
C ARG A 452 -38.93 -46.94 -25.62
N ASP A 453 -39.49 -46.32 -24.57
CA ASP A 453 -40.14 -46.87 -23.36
C ASP A 453 -39.42 -47.78 -22.34
N ALA A 454 -39.68 -47.41 -21.08
CA ALA A 454 -40.11 -48.23 -19.93
C ALA A 454 -39.10 -48.55 -18.79
N GLU A 455 -39.47 -47.96 -17.64
CA GLU A 455 -39.67 -48.60 -16.32
C GLU A 455 -38.49 -49.08 -15.45
N ASN A 456 -38.32 -48.37 -14.34
CA ASN A 456 -38.48 -48.85 -12.95
C ASN A 456 -38.19 -50.32 -12.66
N ARG A 457 -37.21 -50.59 -11.78
CA ARG A 457 -37.36 -51.63 -10.75
C ARG A 457 -36.44 -51.45 -9.54
N HIS A 458 -37.05 -51.56 -8.38
CA HIS A 458 -36.50 -51.57 -7.03
C HIS A 458 -36.19 -53.02 -6.58
N CYS A 459 -35.43 -53.13 -5.48
CA CYS A 459 -35.38 -54.20 -4.47
C CYS A 459 -34.30 -55.32 -4.50
N ARG A 460 -33.45 -55.24 -3.44
CA ARG A 460 -33.15 -56.25 -2.38
C ARG A 460 -31.96 -57.25 -2.50
N ARG A 461 -30.97 -57.00 -1.63
CA ARG A 461 -30.33 -57.82 -0.56
C ARG A 461 -29.78 -59.25 -0.84
N ARG A 462 -28.43 -59.37 -0.74
CA ARG A 462 -27.53 -60.31 0.05
C ARG A 462 -27.66 -61.87 -0.12
N PRO A 463 -26.73 -62.75 0.34
CA PRO A 463 -25.37 -62.61 0.94
C PRO A 463 -24.28 -63.71 0.59
N PHE A 464 -23.10 -63.59 1.23
CA PHE A 464 -22.13 -64.62 1.75
C PHE A 464 -21.05 -65.30 0.88
N GLY A 465 -19.79 -65.28 1.37
CA GLY A 465 -18.68 -66.18 1.04
C GLY A 465 -17.32 -65.76 1.66
N GLN A 466 -16.71 -66.62 2.48
CA GLN A 466 -15.58 -66.40 3.41
C GLN A 466 -14.16 -66.73 2.87
N ARG A 467 -13.12 -66.18 3.53
CA ARG A 467 -11.88 -66.82 4.12
C ARG A 467 -10.86 -65.70 4.44
N ALA A 468 -10.43 -65.40 5.68
CA ALA A 468 -9.72 -66.13 6.76
C ALA A 468 -8.20 -65.85 6.78
N GLY A 469 -7.68 -65.34 7.91
CA GLY A 469 -6.25 -65.23 8.23
C GLY A 469 -5.93 -64.28 9.40
N PHE A 470 -5.83 -64.83 10.62
CA PHE A 470 -5.69 -64.18 11.94
C PHE A 470 -4.24 -64.14 12.45
N ARG A 471 -3.91 -63.15 13.31
CA ARG A 471 -3.08 -63.16 14.56
C ARG A 471 -2.93 -61.67 14.98
N GLY A 472 -3.49 -61.14 16.08
CA GLY A 472 -3.40 -61.47 17.52
C GLY A 472 -2.29 -60.62 18.15
N LEU A 473 -2.38 -59.86 19.25
CA LEU A 473 -3.25 -59.64 20.43
C LEU A 473 -3.26 -58.11 20.72
N GLY A 474 -4.30 -57.42 21.23
CA GLY A 474 -4.92 -57.50 22.56
C GLY A 474 -4.17 -56.60 23.58
N ILE A 475 -4.70 -55.76 24.47
CA ILE A 475 -6.01 -55.46 25.10
C ILE A 475 -5.84 -54.05 25.75
N GLY A 476 -6.72 -53.06 25.57
CA GLY A 476 -7.83 -52.68 26.50
C GLY A 476 -7.46 -51.48 27.42
N LEU A 477 -7.99 -50.27 27.18
CA LEU A 477 -9.25 -49.70 27.73
C LEU A 477 -9.18 -49.30 29.22
N HIS A 478 -9.09 -47.99 29.51
CA HIS A 478 -10.09 -47.21 30.30
C HIS A 478 -9.61 -45.78 30.67
N LEU A 479 -10.31 -44.78 30.15
CA LEU A 479 -10.64 -43.51 30.82
C LEU A 479 -11.60 -43.81 32.01
N PRO A 480 -11.88 -42.91 33.00
CA PRO A 480 -11.93 -41.45 32.85
C PRO A 480 -11.59 -40.55 34.09
N ARG A 481 -11.59 -39.24 33.80
CA ARG A 481 -12.08 -38.08 34.60
C ARG A 481 -11.25 -37.45 35.73
N ARG A 482 -10.96 -36.17 35.46
CA ARG A 482 -11.11 -34.95 36.31
C ARG A 482 -10.33 -34.87 37.63
N ARG A 483 -9.46 -33.87 37.72
CA ARG A 483 -9.77 -32.62 38.43
C ARG A 483 -9.35 -31.43 37.59
#